data_AF-A0A2W4JK55-F1
#
_entry.id   AF-A0A2W4JK55-F1
#
_cell.length_a   1.000
_cell.length_b   1.000
_cell.length_c   1.000
_cell.angle_alpha   90.00
_cell.angle_beta   90.00
_cell.angle_gamma   90.00
#
_symmetry.space_group_name_H-M   'P 1'
#
loop_
_entity.id
_entity.type
_entity.pdbx_description
1 polymer ?
#
loop_
_entity_poly.entity_id
_entity_poly.type
_entity_poly.pdbx_seq_one_letter_code
_entity_poly.pdbx_strand_id
1 'polypeptide(L)'
;GGLLAAIALLLGFALCFSWVSVLVGIVAKDPERVQIFGFTAMFPLTMVSNVFVPAATLPGWLKAFVDINPVSVISDAVRGLMLGGPVADPLMWSIVWALGFLVVFAPLSVWAFKRRLA
;
A
#
# COMPACT_ATOMS: atom_id res chain seq x y z
N GLY A 1 16.64 17.37 4.69
CA GLY A 1 15.58 17.27 3.65
C GLY A 1 14.87 15.92 3.67
N GLY A 2 15.62 14.81 3.69
CA GLY A 2 15.09 13.45 3.53
C GLY A 2 13.97 13.02 4.49
N LEU A 3 14.06 13.38 5.78
CA LEU A 3 13.02 13.04 6.77
C LEU A 3 11.64 13.62 6.43
N LEU A 4 11.58 14.90 6.06
CA LEU A 4 10.31 15.55 5.70
C LEU A 4 9.71 14.96 4.44
N ALA A 5 10.55 14.63 3.45
CA ALA A 5 10.12 13.96 2.22
C ALA A 5 9.59 12.55 2.51
N ALA A 6 10.25 11.78 3.39
CA ALA A 6 9.78 10.46 3.79
C ALA A 6 8.43 10.52 4.53
N ILE A 7 8.26 11.48 5.44
CA ILE A 7 6.97 11.71 6.12
C ILE A 7 5.88 12.08 5.12
N ALA A 8 6.17 13.01 4.21
CA ALA A 8 5.21 13.43 3.18
C ALA A 8 4.79 12.26 2.27
N LEU A 9 5.75 11.41 1.87
CA LEU A 9 5.49 10.22 1.07
C LEU A 9 4.59 9.23 1.82
N LEU A 10 4.90 8.94 3.09
CA LEU A 10 4.11 8.03 3.92
C LEU A 10 2.69 8.53 4.13
N LEU A 11 2.52 9.82 4.44
CA LEU A 11 1.20 10.43 4.62
C LEU A 11 0.39 10.42 3.32
N GLY A 12 1.01 10.77 2.19
CA GLY A 12 0.36 10.75 0.87
C GLY A 12 -0.07 9.34 0.48
N PHE A 13 0.79 8.36 0.69
CA PHE A 13 0.47 6.95 0.42
C PHE A 13 -0.65 6.44 1.34
N ALA A 14 -0.56 6.72 2.65
CA ALA A 14 -1.58 6.32 3.62
C ALA A 14 -2.94 6.95 3.29
N LEU A 15 -2.97 8.22 2.87
CA LEU A 15 -4.18 8.90 2.42
C LEU A 15 -4.79 8.20 1.20
N CYS A 16 -3.98 7.85 0.20
CA CYS A 16 -4.46 7.14 -0.98
C CYS A 16 -4.96 5.73 -0.63
N PHE A 17 -4.23 5.01 0.22
CA PHE A 17 -4.59 3.67 0.68
C PHE A 17 -5.87 3.67 1.56
N SER A 18 -6.15 4.76 2.29
CA SER A 18 -7.35 4.86 3.15
C SER A 18 -8.67 4.66 2.40
N TRP A 19 -8.71 4.96 1.10
CA TRP A 19 -9.87 4.71 0.24
C TRP A 19 -10.26 3.22 0.16
N VAL A 20 -9.30 2.31 0.34
CA VAL A 20 -9.59 0.87 0.46
C VAL A 20 -10.47 0.63 1.70
N SER A 21 -10.10 1.20 2.84
CA SER A 21 -10.87 1.10 4.08
C SER A 21 -12.25 1.76 3.95
N VAL A 22 -12.35 2.89 3.25
CA VAL A 22 -13.63 3.56 2.96
C VAL A 22 -14.55 2.64 2.14
N LEU A 23 -14.04 2.05 1.05
CA LEU A 23 -14.81 1.11 0.24
C LEU A 23 -15.30 -0.07 1.07
N VAL A 24 -14.40 -0.66 1.86
CA VAL A 24 -14.73 -1.79 2.74
C VAL A 24 -15.79 -1.39 3.77
N GLY A 25 -15.70 -0.21 4.39
CA GLY A 25 -16.72 0.28 5.34
C GLY A 25 -18.10 0.50 4.72
N ILE A 26 -18.16 0.92 3.44
CA ILE A 26 -19.42 1.10 2.72
C ILE A 26 -20.02 -0.25 2.31
N VAL A 27 -19.20 -1.20 1.85
CA VAL A 27 -19.63 -2.51 1.34
C VAL A 27 -19.93 -3.49 2.47
N ALA A 28 -19.24 -3.38 3.61
CA ALA A 28 -19.44 -4.26 4.74
C ALA A 28 -20.82 -4.06 5.35
N LYS A 29 -21.65 -5.11 5.23
CA LYS A 29 -22.92 -5.24 5.94
C LYS A 29 -22.75 -5.85 7.34
N ASP A 30 -21.61 -6.52 7.59
CA ASP A 30 -21.26 -7.15 8.87
C ASP A 30 -19.81 -6.80 9.27
N PRO A 31 -19.55 -6.42 10.54
CA PRO A 31 -18.21 -6.13 11.06
C PRO A 31 -17.20 -7.28 10.88
N GLU A 32 -17.69 -8.53 10.90
CA GLU A 32 -16.88 -9.74 10.83
C GLU A 32 -16.22 -9.93 9.45
N ARG A 33 -16.87 -9.47 8.37
CA ARG A 33 -16.30 -9.53 7.01
C ARG A 33 -15.18 -8.51 6.81
N VAL A 34 -15.23 -7.37 7.48
CA VAL A 34 -14.14 -6.36 7.48
C VAL A 34 -12.90 -6.94 8.14
N GLN A 35 -13.07 -7.66 9.24
CA GLN A 35 -11.97 -8.26 9.99
C GLN A 35 -11.32 -9.40 9.19
N ILE A 36 -12.10 -10.28 8.55
CA ILE A 36 -11.57 -11.36 7.71
C ILE A 36 -10.87 -10.81 6.47
N PHE A 37 -11.45 -9.83 5.76
CA PHE A 37 -10.79 -9.22 4.60
C PHE A 37 -9.51 -8.48 5.00
N GLY A 38 -9.54 -7.77 6.13
CA GLY A 38 -8.39 -7.11 6.72
C GLY A 38 -7.29 -8.11 7.08
N PHE A 39 -7.60 -9.21 7.75
CA PHE A 39 -6.64 -10.26 8.11
C PHE A 39 -6.11 -11.02 6.90
N THR A 40 -6.97 -11.43 5.97
CA THR A 40 -6.57 -12.18 4.77
C THR A 40 -5.80 -11.32 3.76
N ALA A 41 -6.04 -10.01 3.69
CA ALA A 41 -5.23 -9.10 2.88
C ALA A 41 -3.93 -8.71 3.59
N MET A 42 -3.94 -8.49 4.91
CA MET A 42 -2.75 -8.16 5.70
C MET A 42 -1.79 -9.33 5.84
N PHE A 43 -2.27 -10.58 5.94
CA PHE A 43 -1.41 -11.74 6.17
C PHE A 43 -0.39 -11.96 5.02
N PRO A 44 -0.77 -11.94 3.72
CA PRO A 44 0.20 -11.96 2.63
C PRO A 44 1.03 -10.67 2.54
N LEU A 45 0.43 -9.50 2.79
CA LEU A 45 1.14 -8.21 2.72
C LEU A 45 2.23 -8.08 3.79
N THR A 46 2.02 -8.64 4.99
CA THR A 46 2.93 -8.54 6.14
C THR A 46 3.94 -9.68 6.18
N MET A 47 3.54 -10.91 5.84
CA MET A 47 4.47 -12.05 5.75
C MET A 47 5.40 -11.96 4.53
N VAL A 48 4.99 -11.28 3.45
CA VAL A 48 5.80 -11.06 2.24
C VAL A 48 6.22 -9.60 2.12
N SER A 49 6.69 -9.04 3.23
CA SER A 49 7.37 -7.75 3.24
C SER A 49 8.87 -7.98 3.46
N ASN A 50 9.70 -7.33 2.65
CA ASN A 50 11.18 -7.37 2.68
C ASN A 50 11.80 -6.86 4.01
N VAL A 51 10.94 -6.49 4.97
CA VAL A 51 11.29 -6.02 6.31
C VAL A 51 11.86 -7.16 7.18
N PHE A 52 11.48 -8.42 6.93
CA PHE A 52 11.88 -9.55 7.78
C PHE A 52 12.99 -10.44 7.18
N VAL A 53 13.20 -10.44 5.86
CA VAL A 53 14.20 -11.28 5.19
C VAL A 53 14.82 -10.51 4.01
N PRO A 54 16.16 -10.36 3.94
CA PRO A 54 16.83 -9.69 2.83
C PRO A 54 16.46 -10.35 1.48
N ALA A 55 16.02 -9.56 0.50
CA ALA A 55 15.67 -10.05 -0.85
C ALA A 55 16.72 -10.95 -1.55
N ALA A 56 17.99 -10.90 -1.12
CA ALA A 56 19.07 -11.73 -1.64
C ALA A 56 18.93 -13.24 -1.31
N THR A 57 18.15 -13.62 -0.30
CA THR A 57 17.96 -15.03 0.11
C THR A 57 16.65 -15.65 -0.35
N LEU A 58 15.83 -14.92 -1.13
CA LEU A 58 14.50 -15.34 -1.52
C LEU A 58 14.51 -16.07 -2.89
N PRO A 59 13.82 -17.22 -3.03
CA PRO A 59 13.70 -17.92 -4.31
C PRO A 59 12.97 -17.05 -5.36
N GLY A 60 13.34 -17.18 -6.64
CA GLY A 60 13.01 -16.18 -7.68
C GLY A 60 11.54 -15.80 -7.85
N TRP A 61 10.60 -16.72 -7.58
CA TRP A 61 9.16 -16.43 -7.59
C TRP A 61 8.73 -15.50 -6.44
N LEU A 62 9.41 -15.60 -5.29
CA LEU A 62 9.18 -14.76 -4.12
C LEU A 62 9.80 -13.36 -4.31
N LYS A 63 10.93 -13.28 -5.03
CA LYS A 63 11.54 -11.99 -5.40
C LYS A 63 10.64 -11.16 -6.30
N ALA A 64 10.00 -11.78 -7.31
CA ALA A 64 9.03 -11.10 -8.16
C ALA A 64 7.80 -10.60 -7.38
N PHE A 65 7.38 -11.33 -6.34
CA PHE A 65 6.27 -10.92 -5.47
C PHE A 65 6.65 -9.74 -4.57
N VAL A 66 7.89 -9.74 -4.05
CA VAL A 66 8.42 -8.66 -3.22
C VAL A 66 8.67 -7.38 -4.03
N ASP A 67 9.21 -7.49 -5.25
CA ASP A 67 9.49 -6.34 -6.14
C ASP A 67 8.20 -5.63 -6.59
N ILE A 68 7.07 -6.35 -6.66
CA ILE A 68 5.77 -5.78 -7.02
C ILE A 68 5.02 -5.24 -5.78
N ASN A 69 5.39 -5.67 -4.57
CA ASN A 69 4.64 -5.34 -3.36
C ASN A 69 4.74 -3.83 -3.04
N PRO A 70 3.62 -3.08 -3.03
CA PRO A 70 3.61 -1.65 -2.74
C PRO A 70 4.23 -1.28 -1.39
N VAL A 71 4.16 -2.18 -0.39
CA VAL A 71 4.77 -1.98 0.93
C VAL A 71 6.30 -2.05 0.87
N SER A 72 6.85 -2.93 0.03
CA SER A 72 8.29 -3.06 -0.15
C SER A 72 8.84 -1.84 -0.89
N VAL A 73 8.14 -1.40 -1.95
CA VAL A 73 8.51 -0.22 -2.74
C VAL A 73 8.56 1.06 -1.89
N ILE A 74 7.56 1.29 -1.03
CA ILE A 74 7.56 2.47 -0.16
C ILE A 74 8.62 2.37 0.95
N SER A 75 8.88 1.16 1.47
CA SER A 75 9.93 0.94 2.47
C SER A 75 11.31 1.29 1.89
N ASP A 76 11.59 0.88 0.65
CA ASP A 76 12.85 1.19 -0.03
C ASP A 76 12.99 2.68 -0.35
N ALA A 77 11.90 3.34 -0.77
CA ALA A 77 11.88 4.79 -0.98
C ALA A 77 12.16 5.57 0.31
N VAL A 78 11.50 5.21 1.42
CA VAL A 78 11.71 5.83 2.74
C VAL A 78 13.14 5.59 3.22
N ARG A 79 13.67 4.37 3.06
CA ARG A 79 15.04 4.04 3.45
C ARG A 79 16.06 4.85 2.66
N GLY A 80 15.90 4.97 1.35
CA GLY A 80 16.77 5.80 0.51
C GLY A 80 16.67 7.29 0.85
N LEU A 81 15.47 7.79 1.19
CA LEU A 81 15.25 9.18 1.61
C LEU A 81 15.89 9.47 2.98
N MET A 82 15.89 8.51 3.91
CA MET A 82 16.41 8.71 5.27
C MET A 82 17.90 8.42 5.41
N LEU A 83 18.41 7.34 4.81
CA LEU A 83 19.78 6.86 4.98
C LEU A 83 20.71 7.26 3.83
N GLY A 84 20.16 7.79 2.73
CA GLY A 84 20.90 8.05 1.49
C GLY A 84 21.02 6.80 0.63
N GLY A 85 20.78 6.94 -0.68
CA GLY A 85 20.81 5.84 -1.65
C GLY A 85 20.03 6.15 -2.92
N PRO A 86 19.86 5.17 -3.83
CA PRO A 86 19.00 5.32 -5.00
C PRO A 86 17.53 5.49 -4.59
N VAL A 87 16.97 6.69 -4.81
CA VAL A 87 15.59 7.03 -4.41
C VAL A 87 14.65 7.17 -5.60
N ALA A 88 15.16 7.46 -6.80
CA ALA A 88 14.33 7.82 -7.94
C ALA A 88 13.32 6.72 -8.33
N ASP A 89 13.79 5.48 -8.52
CA ASP A 89 12.91 4.38 -8.92
C ASP A 89 11.92 3.99 -7.81
N PRO A 90 12.33 3.75 -6.55
CA PRO A 90 11.38 3.39 -5.49
C PRO A 90 10.36 4.51 -5.22
N LEU A 91 10.76 5.77 -5.32
CA LEU A 91 9.87 6.91 -5.11
C LEU A 91 8.81 6.99 -6.23
N MET A 92 9.23 6.83 -7.49
CA MET A 92 8.31 6.84 -8.63
C MET A 92 7.27 5.72 -8.51
N TRP A 93 7.71 4.50 -8.22
CA TRP A 93 6.79 3.37 -8.05
C TRP A 93 5.88 3.53 -6.83
N SER A 94 6.36 4.14 -5.73
CA SER A 94 5.52 4.47 -4.57
C SER A 94 4.38 5.41 -4.94
N ILE A 95 4.67 6.42 -5.76
CA ILE A 95 3.67 7.39 -6.23
C ILE A 95 2.68 6.72 -7.20
N VAL A 96 3.16 5.88 -8.13
CA VAL A 96 2.30 5.12 -9.05
C VAL A 96 1.31 4.26 -8.28
N TRP A 97 1.76 3.55 -7.25
CA TRP A 97 0.88 2.75 -6.40
C TRP A 97 -0.11 3.62 -5.62
N ALA A 98 0.33 4.72 -5.02
CA ALA A 98 -0.56 5.64 -4.31
C ALA A 98 -1.67 6.16 -5.24
N LEU A 99 -1.30 6.64 -6.44
CA LEU A 99 -2.28 7.09 -7.43
C LEU A 99 -3.17 5.96 -7.94
N GLY A 100 -2.63 4.75 -8.11
CA GLY A 100 -3.40 3.55 -8.45
C GLY A 100 -4.49 3.26 -7.42
N PHE A 101 -4.15 3.31 -6.12
CA PHE A 101 -5.14 3.16 -5.05
C PHE A 101 -6.20 4.26 -5.11
N LEU A 102 -5.79 5.51 -5.30
CA LEU A 102 -6.71 6.64 -5.37
C LEU A 102 -7.68 6.51 -6.56
N VAL A 103 -7.16 6.28 -7.77
CA VAL A 103 -7.93 6.24 -9.01
C VAL A 103 -8.85 5.02 -9.07
N VAL A 104 -8.50 3.92 -8.41
CA VAL A 104 -9.36 2.72 -8.39
C VAL A 104 -10.37 2.81 -7.23
N PHE A 105 -9.92 3.00 -6.00
CA PHE A 105 -10.76 2.85 -4.82
C PHE A 105 -11.60 4.09 -4.50
N ALA A 106 -11.15 5.30 -4.84
CA ALA A 106 -11.97 6.50 -4.62
C ALA A 106 -13.26 6.50 -5.45
N PRO A 107 -13.25 6.32 -6.79
CA PRO A 107 -14.49 6.27 -7.56
C PRO A 107 -15.35 5.06 -7.21
N LEU A 108 -14.76 3.89 -6.92
CA LEU A 108 -15.51 2.72 -6.42
C LEU A 108 -16.23 3.04 -5.11
N SER A 109 -15.57 3.73 -4.18
CA SER A 109 -16.16 4.14 -2.90
C SER A 109 -17.33 5.10 -3.12
N VAL A 110 -17.14 6.13 -3.96
CA VAL A 110 -18.19 7.11 -4.28
C VAL A 110 -19.38 6.42 -4.95
N TRP A 111 -19.14 5.50 -5.86
CA TRP A 111 -20.19 4.73 -6.54
C TRP A 111 -20.95 3.82 -5.56
N ALA A 112 -20.24 3.09 -4.70
CA ALA A 112 -20.86 2.22 -3.70
C ALA A 112 -21.68 3.04 -2.69
N PHE A 113 -21.21 4.22 -2.30
CA PHE A 113 -21.92 5.13 -1.41
C PHE A 113 -23.22 5.64 -2.04
N LYS A 114 -23.17 6.10 -3.30
CA LYS A 114 -24.35 6.55 -4.05
C LYS A 114 -25.39 5.44 -4.19
N ARG A 115 -24.98 4.19 -4.43
CA ARG A 115 -25.87 3.03 -4.51
C ARG A 115 -26.53 2.65 -3.19
N ARG A 116 -25.98 3.04 -2.05
CA ARG A 116 -26.56 2.76 -0.72
C ARG A 116 -27.58 3.82 -0.29
N LEU A 117 -27.49 5.01 -0.86
CA LEU A 117 -28.37 6.16 -0.60
C LEU A 117 -29.59 6.24 -1.54
N ALA A 118 -29.48 5.65 -2.74
CA ALA A 118 -30.58 5.47 -3.69
C ALA A 118 -31.38 4.20 -3.36
#